data_AF-A0A963R9H8-F1
#
_entry.id   AF-A0A963R9H8-F1
#
_cell.length_a   1.000
_cell.length_b   1.000
_cell.length_c   1.000
_cell.angle_alpha   90.00
_cell.angle_beta   90.00
_cell.angle_gamma   90.00
#
_symmetry.space_group_name_H-M   'P 1'
#
loop_
_entity.id
_entity.type
_entity.pdbx_description
1 polymer ?
#
loop_
_entity_poly.entity_id
_entity_poly.type
_entity_poly.pdbx_seq_one_letter_code
_entity_poly.pdbx_strand_id
1 'polypeptide(L)' 'ESDVAGAMAAGLAGILVKTGKYQAGAESEIDPPPSAVANDLAGAVDWLLKNSDG' A
#
# COMPACT_ATOMS: atom_id res chain seq x y z
N GLU A 1 7.48 -4.18 10.63
CA GLU A 1 7.00 -2.78 10.74
C GLU A 1 8.03 -1.76 10.29
N SER A 2 9.33 -1.97 10.55
CA SER A 2 10.39 -1.03 10.13
C SER A 2 10.56 -0.87 8.61
N ASP A 3 10.28 -1.89 7.80
CA ASP A 3 10.57 -1.86 6.36
C ASP A 3 9.60 -0.97 5.57
N VAL A 4 8.32 -0.97 5.97
CA VAL A 4 7.25 -0.21 5.28
C VAL A 4 7.35 1.27 5.60
N ALA A 5 7.56 1.62 6.87
CA ALA A 5 7.71 3.01 7.30
C ALA A 5 8.95 3.68 6.67
N GLY A 6 10.08 2.95 6.60
CA GLY A 6 11.29 3.43 5.96
C GLY A 6 11.14 3.64 4.45
N ALA A 7 10.42 2.75 3.77
CA ALA A 7 10.14 2.88 2.35
C ALA A 7 9.24 4.09 2.06
N MET A 8 8.16 4.28 2.82
CA MET A 8 7.27 5.43 2.68
C MET A 8 7.98 6.76 2.98
N ALA A 9 8.86 6.79 3.98
CA ALA A 9 9.68 7.97 4.30
C ALA A 9 10.73 8.30 3.21
N ALA A 10 11.14 7.31 2.41
CA ALA A 10 12.04 7.49 1.26
C ALA A 10 11.31 7.89 -0.04
N GLY A 11 9.99 8.11 0.00
CA GLY A 11 9.17 8.44 -1.17
C GLY A 11 8.73 7.21 -1.96
N LEU A 12 8.88 6.00 -1.42
CA LEU A 12 8.39 4.78 -2.05
C LEU A 12 6.91 4.60 -1.72
N ALA A 13 6.09 4.32 -2.73
CA ALA A 13 4.65 4.11 -2.57
C ALA A 13 4.36 2.86 -1.74
N GLY A 14 3.60 3.01 -0.66
CA GLY A 14 3.11 1.90 0.16
C GLY A 14 1.70 1.49 -0.27
N ILE A 15 1.51 0.25 -0.73
CA ILE A 15 0.19 -0.26 -1.12
C ILE A 15 -0.30 -1.27 -0.10
N LEU A 16 -1.47 -1.02 0.49
CA LEU A 16 -2.11 -1.96 1.39
C LEU A 16 -2.88 -2.99 0.57
N VAL A 17 -2.53 -4.27 0.72
CA VAL A 17 -3.21 -5.37 0.03
C VAL A 17 -4.19 -6.06 0.98
N LYS A 18 -5.46 -6.13 0.61
CA LYS A 18 -6.54 -6.75 1.38
C LYS A 18 -6.56 -8.28 1.27
N THR A 19 -5.43 -8.95 1.41
CA THR A 19 -5.38 -10.43 1.43
C THR A 19 -5.46 -10.96 2.86
N GLY A 20 -6.38 -11.88 3.15
CA GLY A 20 -6.48 -12.55 4.44
C GLY A 20 -7.21 -11.73 5.52
N LYS A 21 -6.57 -11.52 6.70
CA LYS A 21 -7.14 -10.93 7.94
C LYS A 21 -7.47 -9.42 7.87
N TYR A 22 -7.69 -8.88 6.68
CA TYR A 22 -8.03 -7.48 6.53
C TYR A 22 -9.40 -7.19 7.15
N GLN A 23 -9.45 -6.24 8.08
CA GLN A 23 -10.68 -5.70 8.65
C GLN A 23 -11.00 -4.38 7.95
N ALA A 24 -12.24 -4.20 7.53
CA ALA A 24 -12.69 -2.94 6.93
C ALA A 24 -12.45 -1.80 7.92
N GLY A 25 -11.70 -0.77 7.50
CA GLY A 25 -11.32 0.36 8.34
C GLY A 25 -9.87 0.37 8.82
N ALA A 26 -9.09 -0.71 8.61
CA ALA A 26 -7.67 -0.76 8.96
C ALA A 26 -6.83 0.30 8.21
N GLU A 27 -7.28 0.76 7.04
CA GLU A 27 -6.65 1.84 6.28
C GLU A 27 -6.63 3.18 7.03
N SER A 28 -7.57 3.40 7.96
CA SER A 28 -7.67 4.63 8.75
C SER A 28 -6.79 4.60 10.00
N GLU A 29 -6.21 3.44 10.34
CA GLU A 29 -5.33 3.25 11.51
C GLU A 29 -3.84 3.32 11.14
N ILE A 30 -3.52 3.46 9.84
CA ILE A 30 -2.14 3.56 9.34
C ILE A 30 -1.79 5.04 9.13
N ASP A 31 -0.75 5.52 9.82
CA ASP A 31 -0.23 6.88 9.68
C ASP A 31 1.28 6.86 9.34
N PRO A 32 1.72 7.42 8.20
CA PRO A 32 0.90 8.03 7.13
C PRO A 32 0.06 7.00 6.36
N PRO A 33 -1.11 7.40 5.82
CA PRO A 33 -2.00 6.49 5.11
C PRO A 33 -1.32 5.87 3.88
N PRO A 34 -1.69 4.64 3.49
CA PRO A 34 -1.12 3.98 2.31
C PRO A 34 -1.43 4.78 1.04
N SER A 35 -0.51 4.78 0.08
CA SER A 35 -0.64 5.46 -1.21
C SER A 35 -1.78 4.88 -2.06
N ALA A 36 -2.08 3.60 -1.88
CA ALA A 36 -3.23 2.94 -2.48
C ALA A 36 -3.65 1.71 -1.67
N VAL A 37 -4.88 1.26 -1.92
CA VAL A 37 -5.41 0.02 -1.35
C VAL A 37 -5.83 -0.89 -2.49
N ALA A 38 -5.30 -2.10 -2.53
CA ALA A 38 -5.59 -3.12 -3.54
C ALA A 38 -6.27 -4.33 -2.91
N ASN A 39 -7.16 -4.99 -3.65
CA ASN A 39 -7.87 -6.16 -3.14
C ASN A 39 -6.99 -7.42 -3.08
N ASP A 40 -5.97 -7.49 -3.93
CA ASP A 40 -5.01 -8.58 -4.01
C ASP A 40 -3.65 -8.08 -4.50
N LEU A 41 -2.66 -8.98 -4.54
CA LEU A 41 -1.31 -8.65 -4.98
C LEU A 41 -1.28 -8.22 -6.45
N ALA A 42 -2.14 -8.80 -7.30
CA ALA A 42 -2.21 -8.44 -8.71
C ALA A 42 -2.65 -6.98 -8.89
N GLY A 43 -3.69 -6.54 -8.18
CA GLY A 43 -4.15 -5.16 -8.19
C GLY A 43 -3.12 -4.17 -7.63
N ALA A 44 -2.28 -4.60 -6.70
CA ALA A 44 -1.16 -3.78 -6.22
C ALA A 44 -0.08 -3.60 -7.29
N VAL A 45 0.28 -4.68 -7.98
CA VAL A 45 1.24 -4.64 -9.09
C VAL A 45 0.71 -3.78 -10.24
N ASP A 46 -0.57 -3.91 -10.60
CA ASP A 46 -1.21 -3.08 -11.62
C ASP A 46 -1.17 -1.59 -11.27
N TRP A 47 -1.37 -1.24 -10.00
CA TRP A 47 -1.26 0.14 -9.54
C TRP A 47 0.19 0.62 -9.63
N LEU A 48 1.18 -0.19 -9.22
CA LEU A 48 2.59 0.17 -9.32
C LEU A 48 2.99 0.45 -10.77
N LEU A 49 2.62 -0.42 -11.71
CA LEU A 49 2.95 -0.25 -13.12
C LEU A 49 2.34 1.04 -13.69
N LYS A 50 1.07 1.33 -13.38
CA LYS A 50 0.39 2.57 -13.82
C LYS A 50 1.02 3.85 -13.26
N ASN A 51 1.62 3.80 -12.07
CA ASN A 51 2.21 4.96 -11.40
C ASN A 51 3.73 5.08 -11.62
N SER A 52 4.37 4.08 -12.25
CA SER A 52 5.80 4.09 -12.58
C SER A 52 6.10 4.61 -13.99
N ASP A 53 5.10 4.66 -14.87
CA ASP A 53 5.22 5.16 -16.25
C ASP A 53 5.05 6.70 -16.36
N GLY A 54 5.37 7.44 -15.29
CA GLY A 54 5.28 8.90 -15.18
C GLY A 54 6.62 9.60 -15.22
#